data_AF-A0A0F6H744-F1
#
_entry.id   AF-A0A0F6H744-F1
#
_cell.length_a   1.000
_cell.length_b   1.000
_cell.length_c   1.000
_cell.angle_alpha   90.00
_cell.angle_beta   90.00
_cell.angle_gamma   90.00
#
_symmetry.space_group_name_H-M   'P 1'
#
loop_
_entity.id
_entity.type
_entity.pdbx_description
1 polymer ?
#
loop_
_entity_poly.entity_id
_entity_poly.type
_entity_poly.pdbx_seq_one_letter_code
_entity_poly.pdbx_strand_id
1 'polypeptide(L)'
;MSFEEGLNYFFVKADSDSVVRLKSTIDPFYNFKPTEIEELPFLFAFPALIPRFLYSLEWNRISFSSKSIDFKAYLSFKEGKIYSKNERFPEKSFEISDNVEFPILQNPYLPVGSIPFQISRRESELTTIGVVRTGNFILYKQIRNKMFSTRYLSLKDIINPELSESEVEKKIESLYFNAKQKSYLFRLVKILFAGTPAEEQTIVSNLFSHEPEFAIFLRDQIFQIEILPLIHGPFLNRILTSMDERIIRFSYPKLSPPVKVMIEKNISKNKLKSILNSPIKKPEAGESLEEIVEKEIFKNFSRKIYYENGIFPIYQESLENSKTDPNQKMEVMFQSLGETFKFNFQIFGTRSIRLYSVTKKTILFQVLEWIEIVRMDTLISKRERNEQFFLKIPPGRILEILFFSEFRVLCGAGITSSKKTFEFCLLGFNY
;
A
#
# COMPACT_ATOMS: atom_id res chain seq x y z
N MET A 1 -1.62 4.27 -18.78
CA MET A 1 -2.45 4.94 -17.76
C MET A 1 -1.79 4.70 -16.40
N SER A 2 -1.51 5.74 -15.62
CA SER A 2 -0.78 5.64 -14.34
C SER A 2 -1.69 5.29 -13.15
N PHE A 3 -3.00 5.31 -13.34
CA PHE A 3 -4.01 4.91 -12.38
C PHE A 3 -5.02 3.99 -13.09
N GLU A 4 -5.43 2.91 -12.43
CA GLU A 4 -6.41 1.94 -12.93
C GLU A 4 -7.34 1.52 -11.79
N GLU A 5 -8.65 1.46 -12.09
CA GLU A 5 -9.67 0.97 -11.17
C GLU A 5 -9.84 -0.54 -11.32
N GLY A 6 -9.58 -1.30 -10.25
CA GLY A 6 -9.90 -2.73 -10.15
C GLY A 6 -11.22 -2.99 -9.43
N LEU A 7 -11.57 -4.27 -9.27
CA LEU A 7 -12.75 -4.73 -8.54
C LEU A 7 -12.66 -4.39 -7.05
N ASN A 8 -11.53 -4.66 -6.41
CA ASN A 8 -11.30 -4.55 -4.96
C ASN A 8 -10.22 -3.55 -4.59
N TYR A 9 -9.34 -3.19 -5.52
CA TYR A 9 -8.23 -2.27 -5.33
C TYR A 9 -8.21 -1.21 -6.43
N PHE A 10 -7.69 -0.03 -6.10
CA PHE A 10 -7.15 0.88 -7.09
C PHE A 10 -5.66 0.61 -7.27
N PHE A 11 -5.22 0.60 -8.53
CA PHE A 11 -3.86 0.38 -8.94
C PHE A 11 -3.20 1.70 -9.31
N VAL A 12 -2.27 2.14 -8.48
CA VAL A 12 -1.35 3.22 -8.83
C VAL A 12 -0.15 2.58 -9.49
N LYS A 13 0.11 2.92 -10.76
CA LYS A 13 1.24 2.43 -11.58
C LYS A 13 2.32 3.51 -11.79
N ALA A 14 2.40 4.45 -10.84
CA ALA A 14 3.43 5.49 -10.79
C ALA A 14 4.83 4.88 -10.68
N ASP A 15 5.82 5.60 -11.16
CA ASP A 15 7.25 5.26 -11.08
C ASP A 15 8.06 6.53 -10.78
N SER A 16 9.39 6.42 -10.72
CA SER A 16 10.30 7.54 -10.40
C SER A 16 10.10 8.78 -11.30
N ASP A 17 9.55 8.57 -12.51
CA ASP A 17 9.39 9.61 -13.53
C ASP A 17 7.92 10.07 -13.65
N SER A 18 6.99 9.44 -12.94
CA SER A 18 5.56 9.75 -13.04
C SER A 18 4.87 9.82 -11.69
N VAL A 19 4.06 10.85 -11.49
CA VAL A 19 3.35 11.09 -10.24
C VAL A 19 1.85 10.98 -10.43
N VAL A 20 1.18 10.30 -9.50
CA VAL A 20 -0.28 10.24 -9.39
C VAL A 20 -0.73 11.07 -8.19
N ARG A 21 -1.64 12.01 -8.44
CA ARG A 21 -2.27 12.84 -7.42
C ARG A 21 -3.69 12.37 -7.19
N LEU A 22 -4.03 12.00 -5.96
CA LEU A 22 -5.36 11.53 -5.59
C LEU A 22 -5.77 12.09 -4.24
N LYS A 23 -7.03 12.49 -4.09
CA LYS A 23 -7.57 12.77 -2.75
C LYS A 23 -8.16 11.49 -2.22
N SER A 24 -7.89 11.22 -0.95
CA SER A 24 -8.42 10.06 -0.25
C SER A 24 -9.02 10.50 1.08
N THR A 25 -10.05 9.78 1.50
CA THR A 25 -10.64 9.88 2.83
C THR A 25 -10.77 8.46 3.38
N ILE A 26 -10.36 8.26 4.63
CA ILE A 26 -10.61 7.00 5.35
C ILE A 26 -12.12 6.88 5.55
N ASP A 27 -12.72 5.90 4.89
CA ASP A 27 -14.17 5.70 4.86
C ASP A 27 -14.44 4.20 4.70
N PRO A 28 -14.13 3.38 5.72
CA PRO A 28 -14.18 1.93 5.57
C PRO A 28 -15.62 1.45 5.41
N PHE A 29 -15.84 0.60 4.40
CA PHE A 29 -17.15 -0.01 4.16
C PHE A 29 -17.55 -0.98 5.28
N TYR A 30 -16.57 -1.65 5.89
CA TYR A 30 -16.76 -2.51 7.06
C TYR A 30 -16.45 -1.74 8.34
N ASN A 31 -16.85 -2.29 9.50
CA ASN A 31 -16.70 -1.65 10.81
C ASN A 31 -15.25 -1.72 11.35
N PHE A 32 -14.26 -1.47 10.50
CA PHE A 32 -12.87 -1.29 10.89
C PHE A 32 -12.71 0.04 11.63
N LYS A 33 -11.84 0.09 12.64
CA LYS A 33 -11.60 1.35 13.35
C LYS A 33 -10.82 2.29 12.43
N PRO A 34 -11.30 3.53 12.16
CA PRO A 34 -10.58 4.47 11.31
C PRO A 34 -9.15 4.76 11.78
N THR A 35 -8.89 4.69 13.09
CA THR A 35 -7.56 4.88 13.69
C THR A 35 -6.56 3.77 13.37
N GLU A 36 -7.03 2.60 12.93
CA GLU A 36 -6.19 1.47 12.52
C GLU A 36 -5.92 1.49 11.00
N ILE A 37 -6.51 2.44 10.27
CA ILE A 37 -6.36 2.60 8.82
C ILE A 37 -5.32 3.70 8.56
N GLU A 38 -4.36 3.37 7.70
CA GLU A 38 -3.27 4.27 7.35
C GLU A 38 -3.77 5.46 6.51
N GLU A 39 -3.49 6.71 6.92
CA GLU A 39 -3.82 7.88 6.10
C GLU A 39 -2.94 7.90 4.84
N LEU A 40 -3.57 8.01 3.67
CA LEU A 40 -2.84 7.99 2.39
C LEU A 40 -2.34 9.39 2.01
N PRO A 41 -1.14 9.50 1.40
CA PRO A 41 -0.66 10.77 0.88
C PRO A 41 -1.51 11.22 -0.32
N PHE A 42 -1.45 12.51 -0.66
CA PHE A 42 -2.02 13.02 -1.90
C PHE A 42 -1.19 12.61 -3.12
N LEU A 43 0.11 12.38 -2.94
CA LEU A 43 1.09 12.21 -4.00
C LEU A 43 1.72 10.81 -3.96
N PHE A 44 1.61 10.09 -5.07
CA PHE A 44 2.22 8.77 -5.26
C PHE A 44 3.23 8.83 -6.39
N ALA A 45 4.48 8.45 -6.10
CA ALA A 45 5.56 8.31 -7.08
C ALA A 45 6.01 6.84 -7.25
N PHE A 46 5.22 5.88 -6.73
CA PHE A 46 5.52 4.45 -6.78
C PHE A 46 4.28 3.61 -6.99
N PRO A 47 4.46 2.34 -7.39
CA PRO A 47 3.38 1.38 -7.41
C PRO A 47 2.73 1.30 -6.03
N ALA A 48 1.40 1.40 -6.00
CA ALA A 48 0.61 1.27 -4.79
C ALA A 48 -0.71 0.58 -5.06
N LEU A 49 -1.16 -0.17 -4.05
CA LEU A 49 -2.41 -0.91 -4.05
C LEU A 49 -3.29 -0.31 -2.96
N ILE A 50 -4.38 0.33 -3.36
CA ILE A 50 -5.29 1.04 -2.46
C ILE A 50 -6.58 0.24 -2.34
N PRO A 51 -6.87 -0.40 -1.20
CA PRO A 51 -8.10 -1.17 -1.03
C PRO A 51 -9.36 -0.30 -1.12
N ARG A 52 -10.28 -0.66 -2.02
CA ARG A 52 -11.54 0.07 -2.22
C ARG A 52 -12.49 -0.02 -1.04
N PHE A 53 -12.34 -1.03 -0.19
CA PHE A 53 -13.18 -1.21 0.99
C PHE A 53 -12.74 -0.38 2.21
N LEU A 54 -11.66 0.40 2.10
CA LEU A 54 -11.15 1.25 3.17
C LEU A 54 -11.27 2.75 2.90
N TYR A 55 -11.31 3.16 1.64
CA TYR A 55 -11.16 4.56 1.26
C TYR A 55 -12.21 4.98 0.25
N SER A 56 -12.69 6.21 0.43
CA SER A 56 -13.33 6.98 -0.63
C SER A 56 -12.27 7.85 -1.32
N LEU A 57 -12.21 7.82 -2.66
CA LEU A 57 -11.19 8.48 -3.47
C LEU A 57 -11.77 9.49 -4.46
N GLU A 58 -11.05 10.57 -4.72
CA GLU A 58 -11.30 11.50 -5.82
C GLU A 58 -10.07 11.54 -6.73
N TRP A 59 -10.25 11.19 -8.00
CA TRP A 59 -9.21 11.24 -9.02
C TRP A 59 -9.78 11.76 -10.33
N ASN A 60 -9.11 12.74 -10.95
CA ASN A 60 -9.56 13.38 -12.20
C ASN A 60 -11.04 13.84 -12.17
N ARG A 61 -11.48 14.43 -11.05
CA ARG A 61 -12.87 14.89 -10.81
C ARG A 61 -13.92 13.77 -10.76
N ILE A 62 -13.50 12.52 -10.76
CA ILE A 62 -14.35 11.36 -10.53
C ILE A 62 -14.21 10.96 -9.07
N SER A 63 -15.35 10.77 -8.41
CA SER A 63 -15.41 10.31 -7.02
C SER A 63 -15.77 8.84 -6.98
N PHE A 64 -15.05 8.07 -6.19
CA PHE A 64 -15.27 6.66 -5.95
C PHE A 64 -15.54 6.47 -4.46
N SER A 65 -16.74 6.03 -4.11
CA SER A 65 -17.06 5.66 -2.73
C SER A 65 -16.37 4.34 -2.36
N SER A 66 -16.17 4.14 -1.06
CA SER A 66 -15.82 2.81 -0.58
C SER A 66 -16.94 1.81 -0.88
N LYS A 67 -16.58 0.52 -1.04
CA LYS A 67 -17.53 -0.54 -1.34
C LYS A 67 -17.12 -1.88 -0.73
N SER A 68 -18.05 -2.83 -0.67
CA SER A 68 -17.76 -4.21 -0.24
C SER A 68 -16.74 -4.89 -1.14
N ILE A 69 -16.01 -5.86 -0.59
CA ILE A 69 -15.17 -6.76 -1.38
C ILE A 69 -16.06 -7.55 -2.34
N ASP A 70 -15.73 -7.45 -3.62
CA ASP A 70 -16.31 -8.20 -4.71
C ASP A 70 -15.56 -9.53 -4.87
N PHE A 71 -16.29 -10.62 -4.72
CA PHE A 71 -15.85 -11.97 -5.02
C PHE A 71 -17.02 -12.72 -5.65
N LYS A 72 -16.71 -13.71 -6.47
CA LYS A 72 -17.74 -14.50 -7.15
C LYS A 72 -18.31 -15.56 -6.22
N ALA A 73 -19.46 -16.12 -6.59
CA ALA A 73 -20.11 -17.18 -5.84
C ALA A 73 -19.14 -18.35 -5.56
N TYR A 74 -19.22 -18.86 -4.34
CA TYR A 74 -18.46 -20.02 -3.89
C TYR A 74 -18.93 -21.28 -4.65
N LEU A 75 -17.98 -21.98 -5.26
CA LEU A 75 -18.19 -23.26 -5.91
C LEU A 75 -17.97 -24.37 -4.88
N SER A 76 -19.01 -25.15 -4.61
CA SER A 76 -18.93 -26.31 -3.72
C SER A 76 -18.51 -27.54 -4.51
N PHE A 77 -17.46 -28.22 -4.07
CA PHE A 77 -17.06 -29.53 -4.60
C PHE A 77 -17.48 -30.63 -3.62
N LYS A 78 -18.47 -31.44 -3.98
CA LYS A 78 -18.96 -32.57 -3.19
C LYS A 78 -19.28 -33.75 -4.08
N GLU A 79 -18.93 -34.96 -3.64
CA GLU A 79 -19.23 -36.20 -4.37
C GLU A 79 -18.74 -36.16 -5.83
N GLY A 80 -17.57 -35.53 -6.05
CA GLY A 80 -16.98 -35.36 -7.38
C GLY A 80 -17.66 -34.31 -8.26
N LYS A 81 -18.72 -33.63 -7.79
CA LYS A 81 -19.48 -32.64 -8.56
C LYS A 81 -19.28 -31.23 -8.03
N ILE A 82 -19.35 -30.26 -8.93
CA ILE A 82 -19.28 -28.84 -8.64
C ILE A 82 -20.66 -28.23 -8.80
N TYR A 83 -21.07 -27.46 -7.80
CA TYR A 83 -22.27 -26.67 -7.88
C TYR A 83 -22.09 -25.34 -7.14
N SER A 84 -22.78 -24.31 -7.61
CA SER A 84 -22.95 -23.05 -6.90
C SER A 84 -24.39 -22.94 -6.45
N LYS A 85 -24.60 -22.63 -5.16
CA LYS A 85 -25.95 -22.42 -4.62
C LYS A 85 -26.58 -21.12 -5.10
N ASN A 86 -25.74 -20.12 -5.37
CA ASN A 86 -26.16 -18.73 -5.54
C ASN A 86 -26.08 -18.26 -7.00
N GLU A 87 -25.48 -19.05 -7.90
CA GLU A 87 -25.22 -18.65 -9.28
C GLU A 87 -25.26 -19.87 -10.20
N ARG A 88 -25.90 -19.76 -11.38
CA ARG A 88 -25.73 -20.75 -12.45
C ARG A 88 -24.46 -20.42 -13.24
N PHE A 89 -23.75 -21.43 -13.72
CA PHE A 89 -22.62 -21.20 -14.62
C PHE A 89 -23.09 -20.43 -15.87
N PRO A 90 -22.43 -19.33 -16.25
CA PRO A 90 -22.68 -18.66 -17.52
C PRO A 90 -22.52 -19.61 -18.72
N GLU A 91 -23.24 -19.38 -19.82
CA GLU A 91 -23.20 -20.23 -21.03
C GLU A 91 -21.79 -20.41 -21.64
N LYS A 92 -20.87 -19.47 -21.38
CA LYS A 92 -19.47 -19.50 -21.83
C LYS A 92 -18.49 -19.86 -20.70
N SER A 93 -18.88 -20.80 -19.84
CA SER A 93 -18.01 -21.29 -18.77
C SER A 93 -17.23 -22.52 -19.23
N PHE A 94 -15.95 -22.58 -18.88
CA PHE A 94 -15.06 -23.68 -19.23
C PHE A 94 -14.31 -24.16 -18.00
N GLU A 95 -14.17 -25.47 -17.86
CA GLU A 95 -13.08 -26.02 -17.07
C GLU A 95 -11.78 -25.93 -17.87
N ILE A 96 -10.68 -25.59 -17.21
CA ILE A 96 -9.34 -25.68 -17.76
C ILE A 96 -8.59 -26.73 -16.93
N SER A 97 -8.24 -27.84 -17.57
CA SER A 97 -7.38 -28.89 -17.02
C SER A 97 -6.27 -29.17 -18.01
N ASP A 98 -5.02 -29.25 -17.54
CA ASP A 98 -3.84 -29.51 -18.38
C ASP A 98 -3.72 -28.60 -19.61
N ASN A 99 -4.13 -27.34 -19.48
CA ASN A 99 -4.22 -26.33 -20.55
C ASN A 99 -5.21 -26.65 -21.68
N VAL A 100 -6.14 -27.58 -21.45
CA VAL A 100 -7.27 -27.91 -22.34
C VAL A 100 -8.55 -27.35 -21.75
N GLU A 101 -9.38 -26.74 -22.61
CA GLU A 101 -10.67 -26.17 -22.22
C GLU A 101 -11.81 -27.17 -22.45
N PHE A 102 -12.63 -27.39 -21.43
CA PHE A 102 -13.81 -28.25 -21.47
C PHE A 102 -15.07 -27.44 -21.16
N PRO A 103 -16.08 -27.39 -22.05
CA PRO A 103 -17.26 -26.58 -21.84
C PRO A 103 -18.14 -27.11 -20.69
N ILE A 104 -18.66 -26.19 -19.87
CA ILE A 104 -19.59 -26.51 -18.77
C ILE A 104 -21.03 -26.38 -19.28
N LEU A 105 -21.67 -27.53 -19.54
CA LEU A 105 -23.01 -27.59 -20.15
C LEU A 105 -24.15 -27.84 -19.14
N GLN A 106 -23.83 -28.17 -17.89
CA GLN A 106 -24.81 -28.58 -16.88
C GLN A 106 -24.42 -28.10 -15.46
N ASN A 107 -25.43 -27.97 -14.59
CA ASN A 107 -25.25 -27.69 -13.16
C ASN A 107 -26.14 -28.67 -12.36
N PRO A 108 -25.58 -29.53 -11.49
CA PRO A 108 -24.17 -29.64 -11.10
C PRO A 108 -23.27 -30.13 -12.24
N TYR A 109 -22.05 -29.61 -12.27
CA TYR A 109 -21.02 -29.97 -13.24
C TYR A 109 -20.14 -31.11 -12.72
N LEU A 110 -19.74 -32.04 -13.60
CA LEU A 110 -18.78 -33.09 -13.29
C LEU A 110 -17.45 -32.71 -13.96
N PRO A 111 -16.45 -32.26 -13.19
CA PRO A 111 -15.15 -31.90 -13.76
C PRO A 111 -14.45 -33.10 -14.38
N VAL A 112 -13.74 -32.84 -15.48
CA VAL A 112 -12.97 -33.82 -16.26
C VAL A 112 -11.59 -34.02 -15.64
N GLY A 113 -10.98 -32.93 -15.18
CA GLY A 113 -9.66 -32.88 -14.57
C GLY A 113 -9.63 -33.31 -13.10
N SER A 114 -8.43 -33.65 -12.65
CA SER A 114 -8.16 -33.88 -11.23
C SER A 114 -7.88 -32.57 -10.49
N ILE A 115 -8.09 -32.55 -9.18
CA ILE A 115 -7.75 -31.38 -8.36
C ILE A 115 -6.22 -31.20 -8.33
N PRO A 116 -5.70 -29.97 -8.52
CA PRO A 116 -6.44 -28.73 -8.77
C PRO A 116 -6.77 -28.52 -10.26
N PHE A 117 -8.02 -28.16 -10.53
CA PHE A 117 -8.48 -27.72 -11.85
C PHE A 117 -9.04 -26.28 -11.75
N GLN A 118 -9.18 -25.62 -12.90
CA GLN A 118 -9.62 -24.22 -12.96
C GLN A 118 -10.96 -24.11 -13.68
N ILE A 119 -11.79 -23.17 -13.25
CA ILE A 119 -13.03 -22.82 -13.92
C ILE A 119 -12.95 -21.37 -14.37
N SER A 120 -13.06 -21.17 -15.67
CA SER A 120 -13.29 -19.88 -16.30
C SER A 120 -14.79 -19.60 -16.36
N ARG A 121 -15.23 -18.47 -15.80
CA ARG A 121 -16.62 -18.00 -15.87
C ARG A 121 -16.82 -16.82 -16.82
N ARG A 122 -15.74 -16.07 -17.08
CA ARG A 122 -15.65 -14.91 -17.98
C ARG A 122 -14.21 -14.75 -18.46
N GLU A 123 -14.02 -13.92 -19.46
CA GLU A 123 -12.68 -13.56 -19.95
C GLU A 123 -11.82 -12.97 -18.81
N SER A 124 -10.62 -13.52 -18.62
CA SER A 124 -9.68 -13.13 -17.56
C SER A 124 -10.15 -13.34 -16.11
N GLU A 125 -11.18 -14.15 -15.88
CA GLU A 125 -11.65 -14.55 -14.54
C GLU A 125 -11.51 -16.07 -14.34
N LEU A 126 -10.70 -16.49 -13.38
CA LEU A 126 -10.53 -17.90 -13.04
C LEU A 126 -10.86 -18.20 -11.59
N THR A 127 -11.42 -19.38 -11.35
CA THR A 127 -11.57 -19.97 -10.02
C THR A 127 -10.86 -21.32 -9.99
N THR A 128 -9.82 -21.44 -9.18
CA THR A 128 -9.13 -22.72 -8.94
C THR A 128 -9.76 -23.40 -7.72
N ILE A 129 -10.13 -24.66 -7.88
CA ILE A 129 -10.61 -25.53 -6.80
C ILE A 129 -9.42 -26.34 -6.27
N GLY A 130 -9.15 -26.26 -4.97
CA GLY A 130 -8.05 -26.99 -4.35
C GLY A 130 -6.69 -26.30 -4.48
N VAL A 131 -5.63 -27.08 -4.29
CA VAL A 131 -4.25 -26.58 -4.13
C VAL A 131 -3.27 -27.38 -4.98
N VAL A 132 -2.13 -26.78 -5.32
CA VAL A 132 -1.05 -27.42 -6.11
C VAL A 132 -0.39 -28.58 -5.37
N ARG A 133 -0.14 -28.45 -4.07
CA ARG A 133 0.49 -29.50 -3.24
C ARG A 133 -0.37 -29.89 -2.06
N THR A 134 -0.61 -31.20 -1.95
CA THR A 134 -1.29 -31.85 -0.83
C THR A 134 -0.33 -32.79 -0.09
N GLY A 135 -0.76 -33.29 1.07
CA GLY A 135 0.04 -34.20 1.89
C GLY A 135 1.24 -33.53 2.55
N ASN A 136 2.30 -34.31 2.72
CA ASN A 136 3.56 -33.92 3.34
C ASN A 136 4.56 -33.51 2.26
N PHE A 137 5.14 -32.32 2.38
CA PHE A 137 6.12 -31.81 1.42
C PHE A 137 7.18 -30.95 2.10
N ILE A 138 8.36 -30.89 1.47
CA ILE A 138 9.49 -30.08 1.93
C ILE A 138 9.60 -28.85 1.05
N LEU A 139 9.85 -27.70 1.67
CA LEU A 139 10.29 -26.51 0.96
C LEU A 139 11.59 -25.99 1.56
N TYR A 140 12.40 -25.35 0.71
CA TYR A 140 13.64 -24.71 1.14
C TYR A 140 13.36 -23.26 1.51
N LYS A 141 13.54 -22.94 2.79
CA LYS A 141 13.38 -21.58 3.32
C LYS A 141 14.58 -20.73 2.92
N GLN A 142 14.27 -19.57 2.38
CA GLN A 142 15.20 -18.48 2.16
C GLN A 142 14.69 -17.27 2.92
N ILE A 143 15.59 -16.61 3.65
CA ILE A 143 15.31 -15.35 4.32
C ILE A 143 15.51 -14.23 3.30
N ARG A 144 14.52 -13.34 3.17
CA ARG A 144 14.66 -12.10 2.41
C ARG A 144 14.47 -10.90 3.30
N ASN A 145 15.15 -9.82 2.96
CA ASN A 145 14.92 -8.52 3.57
C ASN A 145 13.48 -8.11 3.31
N LYS A 146 12.76 -7.80 4.39
CA LYS A 146 11.40 -7.28 4.29
C LYS A 146 11.51 -5.85 3.83
N MET A 147 10.79 -5.53 2.77
CA MET A 147 10.64 -4.12 2.41
C MET A 147 9.60 -3.53 3.34
N PHE A 148 9.96 -2.47 4.04
CA PHE A 148 9.02 -1.62 4.74
C PHE A 148 8.69 -0.42 3.87
N SER A 149 7.46 0.06 3.99
CA SER A 149 7.09 1.34 3.41
C SER A 149 7.01 2.38 4.50
N THR A 150 7.59 3.53 4.25
CA THR A 150 7.41 4.71 5.09
C THR A 150 7.17 5.91 4.20
N ARG A 151 6.90 7.06 4.81
CA ARG A 151 6.81 8.33 4.11
C ARG A 151 8.01 9.20 4.45
N TYR A 152 8.36 10.06 3.52
CA TYR A 152 9.31 11.15 3.73
C TYR A 152 8.83 12.39 3.00
N LEU A 153 9.33 13.55 3.42
CA LEU A 153 9.13 14.81 2.72
C LEU A 153 10.24 14.96 1.68
N SER A 154 9.89 14.99 0.39
CA SER A 154 10.88 15.37 -0.65
C SER A 154 11.05 16.87 -0.63
N LEU A 155 12.27 17.33 -0.36
CA LEU A 155 12.56 18.76 -0.40
C LEU A 155 12.32 19.34 -1.82
N LYS A 156 12.36 18.53 -2.89
CA LYS A 156 12.09 18.98 -4.26
C LYS A 156 10.65 19.42 -4.45
N ASP A 157 9.72 18.85 -3.70
CA ASP A 157 8.30 19.20 -3.79
C ASP A 157 7.97 20.49 -3.04
N ILE A 158 8.79 20.88 -2.07
CA ILE A 158 8.51 22.05 -1.22
C ILE A 158 9.38 23.25 -1.52
N ILE A 159 10.62 23.05 -1.98
CA ILE A 159 11.55 24.14 -2.28
C ILE A 159 11.28 24.66 -3.69
N ASN A 160 11.34 25.98 -3.89
CA ASN A 160 11.24 26.56 -5.22
C ASN A 160 12.42 26.03 -6.08
N PRO A 161 12.16 25.36 -7.23
CA PRO A 161 13.22 24.82 -8.09
C PRO A 161 14.17 25.88 -8.67
N GLU A 162 13.79 27.16 -8.64
CA GLU A 162 14.65 28.27 -9.10
C GLU A 162 15.71 28.68 -8.08
N LEU A 163 15.62 28.21 -6.82
CA LEU A 163 16.61 28.55 -5.79
C LEU A 163 17.89 27.73 -5.98
N SER A 164 19.02 28.42 -5.92
CA SER A 164 20.33 27.77 -5.85
C SER A 164 20.55 27.07 -4.50
N GLU A 165 21.46 26.10 -4.48
CA GLU A 165 21.84 25.38 -3.26
C GLU A 165 22.20 26.32 -2.11
N SER A 166 23.01 27.35 -2.38
CA SER A 166 23.44 28.33 -1.37
C SER A 166 22.28 29.17 -0.81
N GLU A 167 21.27 29.51 -1.63
CA GLU A 167 20.09 30.23 -1.17
C GLU A 167 19.20 29.37 -0.28
N VAL A 168 19.11 28.07 -0.58
CA VAL A 168 18.41 27.09 0.25
C VAL A 168 19.12 26.90 1.59
N GLU A 169 20.45 26.77 1.59
CA GLU A 169 21.26 26.64 2.81
C GLU A 169 21.06 27.84 3.75
N LYS A 170 21.09 29.07 3.22
CA LYS A 170 20.80 30.29 4.01
C LYS A 170 19.41 30.30 4.62
N LYS A 171 18.40 29.79 3.89
CA LYS A 171 17.05 29.65 4.45
C LYS A 171 17.02 28.63 5.58
N ILE A 172 17.71 27.50 5.46
CA ILE A 172 17.82 26.47 6.51
C ILE A 172 18.47 27.03 7.77
N GLU A 173 19.52 27.84 7.64
CA GLU A 173 20.16 28.49 8.78
C GLU A 173 19.17 29.34 9.59
N SER A 174 18.22 30.00 8.90
CA SER A 174 17.20 30.85 9.53
C SER A 174 16.07 30.07 10.22
N LEU A 175 15.92 28.76 9.97
CA LEU A 175 14.86 27.94 10.57
C LEU A 175 15.10 27.67 12.05
N TYR A 176 14.03 27.44 12.80
CA TYR A 176 14.10 27.16 14.24
C TYR A 176 14.23 25.65 14.55
N PHE A 177 15.20 25.00 13.92
CA PHE A 177 15.60 23.61 14.18
C PHE A 177 16.85 23.54 15.07
N ASN A 178 17.02 22.46 15.83
CA ASN A 178 18.24 22.23 16.60
C ASN A 178 19.44 21.94 15.66
N ALA A 179 20.67 22.01 16.19
CA ALA A 179 21.89 21.84 15.37
C ALA A 179 21.94 20.49 14.63
N LYS A 180 21.45 19.41 15.26
CA LYS A 180 21.41 18.06 14.66
C LYS A 180 20.43 18.02 13.48
N GLN A 181 19.22 18.56 13.66
CA GLN A 181 18.19 18.67 12.62
C GLN A 181 18.64 19.56 11.46
N LYS A 182 19.30 20.70 11.72
CA LYS A 182 19.87 21.55 10.67
C LYS A 182 20.94 20.82 9.86
N SER A 183 21.84 20.08 10.52
CA SER A 183 22.83 19.24 9.84
C SER A 183 22.17 18.22 8.91
N TYR A 184 21.09 17.59 9.35
CA TYR A 184 20.29 16.70 8.51
C TYR A 184 19.63 17.40 7.32
N LEU A 185 19.06 18.59 7.49
CA LEU A 185 18.53 19.38 6.37
C LEU A 185 19.61 19.74 5.34
N PHE A 186 20.81 20.14 5.79
CA PHE A 186 21.93 20.40 4.88
C PHE A 186 22.33 19.15 4.09
N ARG A 187 22.36 17.97 4.74
CA ARG A 187 22.59 16.70 4.03
C ARG A 187 21.50 16.42 3.00
N LEU A 188 20.23 16.69 3.30
CA LEU A 188 19.14 16.51 2.33
C LEU A 188 19.25 17.45 1.14
N VAL A 189 19.66 18.69 1.35
CA VAL A 189 19.90 19.65 0.26
C VAL A 189 20.99 19.12 -0.66
N LYS A 190 22.10 18.64 -0.11
CA LYS A 190 23.16 18.01 -0.92
C LYS A 190 22.62 16.86 -1.76
N ILE A 191 21.75 16.00 -1.20
CA ILE A 191 21.12 14.88 -1.93
C ILE A 191 20.16 15.37 -3.01
N LEU A 192 19.37 16.40 -2.72
CA LEU A 192 18.41 17.00 -3.65
C LEU A 192 19.11 17.57 -4.89
N PHE A 193 20.24 18.26 -4.67
CA PHE A 193 21.04 18.86 -5.74
C PHE A 193 22.03 17.86 -6.38
N ALA A 194 22.18 16.66 -5.83
CA ALA A 194 23.08 15.63 -6.37
C ALA A 194 22.53 14.89 -7.60
N GLY A 195 21.25 15.03 -7.98
CA GLY A 195 20.75 14.34 -9.18
C GLY A 195 19.24 14.33 -9.45
N THR A 196 18.86 13.47 -10.40
CA THR A 196 17.49 13.19 -10.88
C THR A 196 16.56 12.66 -9.77
N PRO A 197 15.22 12.67 -9.95
CA PRO A 197 14.27 12.10 -8.98
C PRO A 197 14.54 10.61 -8.63
N ALA A 198 14.99 9.81 -9.61
CA ALA A 198 15.32 8.40 -9.40
C ALA A 198 16.57 8.20 -8.51
N GLU A 199 17.56 9.07 -8.65
CA GLU A 199 18.78 9.05 -7.83
C GLU A 199 18.48 9.47 -6.39
N GLU A 200 17.71 10.56 -6.19
CA GLU A 200 17.24 10.98 -4.87
C GLU A 200 16.52 9.83 -4.16
N GLN A 201 15.61 9.15 -4.85
CA GLN A 201 14.88 8.04 -4.28
C GLN A 201 15.81 6.90 -3.85
N THR A 202 16.77 6.52 -4.70
CA THR A 202 17.71 5.44 -4.39
C THR A 202 18.54 5.79 -3.17
N ILE A 203 19.04 7.03 -3.09
CA ILE A 203 19.78 7.54 -1.94
C ILE A 203 18.91 7.51 -0.69
N VAL A 204 17.69 8.05 -0.74
CA VAL A 204 16.77 8.08 0.40
C VAL A 204 16.41 6.67 0.88
N SER A 205 16.13 5.73 -0.03
CA SER A 205 15.87 4.32 0.34
C SER A 205 17.06 3.68 1.07
N ASN A 206 18.27 3.92 0.59
CA ASN A 206 19.50 3.43 1.24
C ASN A 206 19.70 4.09 2.62
N LEU A 207 19.42 5.38 2.76
CA LEU A 207 19.49 6.10 4.04
C LEU A 207 18.51 5.51 5.06
N PHE A 208 17.29 5.18 4.66
CA PHE A 208 16.34 4.54 5.56
C PHE A 208 16.78 3.13 6.00
N SER A 209 17.60 2.46 5.19
CA SER A 209 18.11 1.12 5.49
C SER A 209 19.37 1.16 6.38
N HIS A 210 20.20 2.22 6.27
CA HIS A 210 21.54 2.25 6.87
C HIS A 210 21.79 3.42 7.86
N GLU A 211 21.02 4.52 7.79
CA GLU A 211 21.13 5.68 8.69
C GLU A 211 19.80 5.94 9.44
N PRO A 212 19.47 5.14 10.47
CA PRO A 212 18.16 5.17 11.13
C PRO A 212 17.85 6.51 11.79
N GLU A 213 18.85 7.23 12.31
CA GLU A 213 18.61 8.54 12.92
C GLU A 213 18.17 9.60 11.90
N PHE A 214 18.80 9.60 10.73
CA PHE A 214 18.45 10.52 9.66
C PHE A 214 17.11 10.13 9.00
N ALA A 215 16.84 8.83 8.93
CA ALA A 215 15.55 8.28 8.52
C ALA A 215 14.40 8.74 9.43
N ILE A 216 14.59 8.73 10.76
CA ILE A 216 13.62 9.26 11.73
C ILE A 216 13.40 10.75 11.50
N PHE A 217 14.48 11.51 11.23
CA PHE A 217 14.35 12.93 10.91
C PHE A 217 13.46 13.16 9.67
N LEU A 218 13.72 12.42 8.59
CA LEU A 218 12.97 12.47 7.34
C LEU A 218 11.50 12.04 7.46
N ARG A 219 11.22 11.11 8.38
CA ARG A 219 9.88 10.56 8.60
C ARG A 219 9.02 11.42 9.52
N ASP A 220 9.58 11.91 10.62
CA ASP A 220 8.81 12.50 11.72
C ASP A 220 9.11 13.98 11.93
N GLN A 221 10.40 14.34 11.94
CA GLN A 221 10.83 15.67 12.40
C GLN A 221 10.70 16.74 11.32
N ILE A 222 10.81 16.34 10.04
CA ILE A 222 10.76 17.29 8.93
C ILE A 222 9.35 17.82 8.63
N PHE A 223 8.31 17.13 9.10
CA PHE A 223 6.91 17.53 8.89
C PHE A 223 6.43 18.62 9.84
N GLN A 224 7.27 19.07 10.76
CA GLN A 224 6.95 20.12 11.73
C GLN A 224 6.66 21.46 11.07
N ILE A 225 5.84 22.30 11.73
CA ILE A 225 5.47 23.64 11.24
C ILE A 225 6.70 24.52 10.91
N GLU A 226 7.84 24.26 11.54
CA GLU A 226 9.11 24.97 11.30
C GLU A 226 9.64 24.83 9.86
N ILE A 227 9.18 23.85 9.07
CA ILE A 227 9.57 23.72 7.67
C ILE A 227 8.83 24.72 6.75
N LEU A 228 7.77 25.38 7.23
CA LEU A 228 6.95 26.33 6.45
C LEU A 228 7.75 27.35 5.64
N PRO A 229 8.82 27.99 6.15
CA PRO A 229 9.59 28.98 5.38
C PRO A 229 10.28 28.41 4.14
N LEU A 230 10.44 27.09 4.04
CA LEU A 230 10.94 26.42 2.85
C LEU A 230 9.84 26.13 1.83
N ILE A 231 8.58 26.00 2.27
CA ILE A 231 7.45 25.66 1.40
C ILE A 231 7.07 26.85 0.51
N HIS A 232 7.08 26.64 -0.80
CA HIS A 232 6.63 27.63 -1.78
C HIS A 232 5.12 27.56 -2.05
N GLY A 233 4.59 28.66 -2.61
CA GLY A 233 3.20 28.74 -3.07
C GLY A 233 2.17 29.11 -1.98
N PRO A 234 0.87 29.19 -2.34
CA PRO A 234 -0.20 29.68 -1.46
C PRO A 234 -0.69 28.63 -0.45
N PHE A 235 0.14 27.63 -0.13
CA PHE A 235 -0.19 26.51 0.76
C PHE A 235 -0.76 27.00 2.10
N LEU A 236 -0.03 27.91 2.76
CA LEU A 236 -0.39 28.43 4.07
C LEU A 236 -1.63 29.33 4.02
N ASN A 237 -1.79 30.13 2.95
CA ASN A 237 -2.95 31.01 2.77
C ASN A 237 -4.27 30.21 2.78
N ARG A 238 -4.31 29.06 2.11
CA ARG A 238 -5.49 28.19 2.07
C ARG A 238 -5.93 27.76 3.48
N ILE A 239 -4.98 27.36 4.31
CA ILE A 239 -5.21 26.89 5.68
C ILE A 239 -5.68 28.06 6.57
N LEU A 240 -4.96 29.18 6.52
CA LEU A 240 -5.26 30.35 7.35
C LEU A 240 -6.61 30.99 7.03
N THR A 241 -7.13 30.80 5.82
CA THR A 241 -8.42 31.38 5.39
C THR A 241 -9.60 30.53 5.85
N SER A 242 -9.45 29.20 5.93
CA SER A 242 -10.52 28.28 6.34
C SER A 242 -10.60 28.08 7.86
N MET A 243 -9.51 28.34 8.58
CA MET A 243 -9.40 28.07 10.01
C MET A 243 -10.04 29.17 10.89
N ASP A 244 -10.60 28.77 12.03
CA ASP A 244 -11.14 29.70 13.03
C ASP A 244 -10.03 30.61 13.59
N GLU A 245 -10.21 31.92 13.42
CA GLU A 245 -9.24 32.95 13.85
C GLU A 245 -8.86 32.82 15.33
N ARG A 246 -9.78 32.37 16.18
CA ARG A 246 -9.58 32.21 17.63
C ARG A 246 -8.56 31.13 17.97
N ILE A 247 -8.48 30.10 17.12
CA ILE A 247 -7.51 29.01 17.27
C ILE A 247 -6.15 29.43 16.71
N ILE A 248 -6.15 30.15 15.58
CA ILE A 248 -4.93 30.78 15.05
C ILE A 248 -4.33 31.70 16.12
N ARG A 249 -5.18 32.51 16.78
CA ARG A 249 -4.79 33.41 17.87
C ARG A 249 -4.20 32.68 19.08
N PHE A 250 -4.75 31.53 19.46
CA PHE A 250 -4.19 30.72 20.55
C PHE A 250 -2.76 30.24 20.25
N SER A 251 -2.52 29.86 18.99
CA SER A 251 -1.26 29.25 18.55
C SER A 251 -0.19 30.31 18.23
N TYR A 252 -0.60 31.45 17.65
CA TYR A 252 0.28 32.51 17.15
C TYR A 252 1.42 32.93 18.11
N PRO A 253 1.20 33.15 19.41
CA PRO A 253 2.26 33.58 20.32
C PRO A 253 3.39 32.56 20.44
N LYS A 254 3.08 31.27 20.35
CA LYS A 254 4.02 30.15 20.54
C LYS A 254 4.89 29.87 19.31
N LEU A 255 4.47 30.35 18.15
CA LEU A 255 5.16 30.13 16.89
C LEU A 255 6.53 30.81 16.87
N SER A 256 7.48 30.18 16.19
CA SER A 256 8.79 30.74 15.96
C SER A 256 8.72 32.03 15.11
N PRO A 257 9.70 32.94 15.22
CA PRO A 257 9.74 34.15 14.39
C PRO A 257 9.68 33.87 12.88
N PRO A 258 10.42 32.90 12.32
CA PRO A 258 10.33 32.56 10.88
C PRO A 258 8.92 32.16 10.45
N VAL A 259 8.21 31.37 11.27
CA VAL A 259 6.84 30.94 10.99
C VAL A 259 5.87 32.12 11.05
N LYS A 260 6.01 33.02 12.03
CA LYS A 260 5.21 34.25 12.13
C LYS A 260 5.34 35.11 10.88
N VAL A 261 6.56 35.33 10.41
CA VAL A 261 6.82 36.10 9.18
C VAL A 261 6.14 35.46 7.97
N MET A 262 6.13 34.13 7.88
CA MET A 262 5.42 33.43 6.80
C MET A 262 3.91 33.62 6.89
N ILE A 263 3.31 33.55 8.08
CA ILE A 263 1.88 33.83 8.29
C ILE A 263 1.57 35.25 7.85
N GLU A 264 2.32 36.25 8.34
CA GLU A 264 2.13 37.67 8.04
C GLU A 264 2.21 37.98 6.54
N LYS A 265 3.08 37.29 5.80
CA LYS A 265 3.18 37.42 4.34
C LYS A 265 2.02 36.78 3.58
N ASN A 266 1.38 35.76 4.16
CA ASN A 266 0.35 34.97 3.50
C ASN A 266 -1.08 35.44 3.82
N ILE A 267 -1.29 36.45 4.67
CA ILE A 267 -2.61 37.02 4.96
C ILE A 267 -2.59 38.54 4.89
N SER A 268 -3.76 39.16 4.70
CA SER A 268 -3.86 40.62 4.69
C SER A 268 -3.61 41.20 6.09
N LYS A 269 -3.08 42.44 6.14
CA LYS A 269 -2.90 43.18 7.40
C LYS A 269 -4.19 43.29 8.22
N ASN A 270 -5.34 43.39 7.55
CA ASN A 270 -6.65 43.47 8.19
C ASN A 270 -7.05 42.13 8.83
N LYS A 271 -6.83 41.01 8.12
CA LYS A 271 -7.08 39.66 8.65
C LYS A 271 -6.18 39.36 9.85
N LEU A 272 -4.90 39.73 9.78
CA LEU A 272 -3.98 39.59 10.91
C LEU A 272 -4.46 40.37 12.15
N LYS A 273 -4.88 41.63 11.97
CA LYS A 273 -5.47 42.43 13.07
C LYS A 273 -6.72 41.76 13.64
N SER A 274 -7.60 41.21 12.79
CA SER A 274 -8.79 40.48 13.22
C SER A 274 -8.42 39.29 14.10
N ILE A 275 -7.47 38.45 13.65
CA ILE A 275 -6.96 37.31 14.42
C ILE A 275 -6.40 37.75 15.78
N LEU A 276 -5.55 38.78 15.80
CA LEU A 276 -4.94 39.27 17.04
C LEU A 276 -5.95 39.82 18.05
N ASN A 277 -7.07 40.36 17.56
CA ASN A 277 -8.16 40.90 18.38
C ASN A 277 -9.24 39.86 18.72
N SER A 278 -9.23 38.69 18.07
CA SER A 278 -10.20 37.63 18.33
C SER A 278 -10.01 37.03 19.73
N PRO A 279 -11.10 36.55 20.39
CA PRO A 279 -10.98 35.88 21.68
C PRO A 279 -10.20 34.59 21.52
N ILE A 280 -9.41 34.24 22.54
CA ILE A 280 -8.59 33.03 22.51
C ILE A 280 -9.49 31.79 22.68
N LYS A 281 -9.40 30.83 21.75
CA LYS A 281 -10.02 29.50 21.89
C LYS A 281 -8.92 28.45 21.98
N LYS A 282 -8.86 27.71 23.10
CA LYS A 282 -7.97 26.55 23.23
C LYS A 282 -8.46 25.45 22.26
N PRO A 283 -7.61 24.97 21.33
CA PRO A 283 -7.97 23.89 20.43
C PRO A 283 -8.12 22.57 21.18
N GLU A 284 -8.95 21.69 20.63
CA GLU A 284 -8.90 20.27 20.97
C GLU A 284 -7.64 19.62 20.35
N ALA A 285 -7.29 18.42 20.79
CA ALA A 285 -6.14 17.71 20.24
C ALA A 285 -6.33 17.45 18.74
N GLY A 286 -5.34 17.82 17.92
CA GLY A 286 -5.40 17.72 16.46
C GLY A 286 -6.01 18.95 15.75
N GLU A 287 -6.52 19.93 16.49
CA GLU A 287 -7.13 21.15 15.93
C GLU A 287 -6.23 22.40 16.03
N SER A 288 -5.05 22.30 16.64
CA SER A 288 -4.12 23.44 16.72
C SER A 288 -3.60 23.82 15.33
N LEU A 289 -3.11 25.07 15.20
CA LEU A 289 -2.58 25.54 13.91
C LEU A 289 -1.37 24.70 13.49
N GLU A 290 -0.51 24.38 14.45
CA GLU A 290 0.64 23.52 14.28
C GLU A 290 0.22 22.16 13.73
N GLU A 291 -0.68 21.45 14.42
CA GLU A 291 -1.13 20.11 14.01
C GLU A 291 -1.82 20.11 12.64
N ILE A 292 -2.66 21.12 12.34
CA ILE A 292 -3.34 21.23 11.04
C ILE A 292 -2.32 21.49 9.92
N VAL A 293 -1.37 22.40 10.14
CA VAL A 293 -0.32 22.68 9.15
C VAL A 293 0.54 21.44 8.94
N GLU A 294 1.02 20.80 9.99
CA GLU A 294 1.85 19.59 9.91
C GLU A 294 1.13 18.46 9.17
N LYS A 295 -0.17 18.26 9.46
CA LYS A 295 -1.02 17.30 8.74
C LYS A 295 -1.17 17.66 7.27
N GLU A 296 -1.37 18.93 6.93
CA GLU A 296 -1.46 19.38 5.54
C GLU A 296 -0.11 19.27 4.82
N ILE A 297 1.02 19.52 5.49
CA ILE A 297 2.35 19.31 4.90
C ILE A 297 2.54 17.84 4.57
N PHE A 298 2.24 16.97 5.55
CA PHE A 298 2.25 15.53 5.37
C PHE A 298 1.39 15.10 4.19
N LYS A 299 0.13 15.57 4.15
CA LYS A 299 -0.82 15.17 3.12
C LYS A 299 -0.39 15.60 1.71
N ASN A 300 0.09 16.84 1.55
CA ASN A 300 0.34 17.41 0.24
C ASN A 300 1.74 17.10 -0.32
N PHE A 301 2.74 16.90 0.54
CA PHE A 301 4.15 16.83 0.13
C PHE A 301 4.88 15.55 0.53
N SER A 302 4.24 14.65 1.31
CA SER A 302 4.88 13.36 1.61
C SER A 302 4.86 12.42 0.40
N ARG A 303 5.96 11.70 0.22
CA ARG A 303 6.09 10.61 -0.74
C ARG A 303 6.25 9.31 0.01
N LYS A 304 5.65 8.24 -0.52
CA LYS A 304 5.91 6.87 -0.05
C LYS A 304 7.31 6.46 -0.52
N ILE A 305 8.06 5.77 0.32
CA ILE A 305 9.33 5.11 -0.03
C ILE A 305 9.33 3.71 0.53
N TYR A 306 10.11 2.86 -0.11
CA TYR A 306 10.34 1.50 0.32
C TYR A 306 11.81 1.34 0.68
N TYR A 307 12.08 0.70 1.80
CA TYR A 307 13.43 0.46 2.31
C TYR A 307 13.51 -0.91 2.96
N GLU A 308 14.71 -1.47 3.02
CA GLU A 308 14.93 -2.79 3.59
C GLU A 308 15.08 -2.67 5.10
N ASN A 309 14.16 -3.28 5.84
CA ASN A 309 14.23 -3.38 7.29
C ASN A 309 13.59 -4.71 7.70
N GLY A 310 14.13 -5.42 8.68
CA GLY A 310 13.62 -6.75 9.07
C GLY A 310 13.68 -7.80 7.95
N ILE A 311 13.09 -8.96 8.23
CA ILE A 311 13.17 -10.14 7.37
C ILE A 311 11.84 -10.90 7.29
N PHE A 312 11.62 -11.61 6.19
CA PHE A 312 10.51 -12.56 6.05
C PHE A 312 10.95 -13.83 5.33
N PRO A 313 10.33 -14.98 5.64
CA PRO A 313 10.60 -16.21 4.93
C PRO A 313 9.93 -16.21 3.55
N ILE A 314 10.68 -16.68 2.55
CA ILE A 314 10.13 -17.15 1.27
C ILE A 314 10.61 -18.58 1.04
N TYR A 315 9.87 -19.31 0.23
CA TYR A 315 10.15 -20.72 -0.01
C TYR A 315 10.34 -21.03 -1.50
N GLN A 316 10.97 -22.17 -1.79
CA GLN A 316 11.16 -22.71 -3.15
C GLN A 316 11.10 -24.24 -3.13
N GLU A 317 10.73 -24.85 -4.27
CA GLU A 317 10.67 -26.32 -4.41
C GLU A 317 12.04 -26.96 -4.67
N SER A 318 12.93 -26.31 -5.43
CA SER A 318 14.27 -26.85 -5.76
C SER A 318 15.40 -25.87 -5.48
N LEU A 319 16.61 -26.40 -5.32
CA LEU A 319 17.85 -25.67 -5.03
C LEU A 319 18.52 -25.06 -6.28
N GLU A 320 18.14 -25.49 -7.48
CA GLU A 320 18.92 -25.27 -8.72
C GLU A 320 18.98 -23.80 -9.17
N ASN A 321 18.05 -22.95 -8.72
CA ASN A 321 17.90 -21.57 -9.22
C ASN A 321 18.45 -20.48 -8.29
N SER A 322 19.34 -20.81 -7.33
CA SER A 322 19.81 -19.81 -6.37
C SER A 322 21.31 -19.56 -6.44
N LYS A 323 21.68 -18.39 -6.97
CA LYS A 323 23.03 -17.79 -6.85
C LYS A 323 23.37 -17.34 -5.42
N THR A 324 22.74 -17.90 -4.39
CA THR A 324 22.91 -17.53 -2.98
C THR A 324 23.67 -18.63 -2.26
N ASP A 325 24.47 -18.24 -1.27
CA ASP A 325 25.32 -19.15 -0.49
C ASP A 325 24.52 -20.38 0.00
N PRO A 326 25.00 -21.61 -0.27
CA PRO A 326 24.33 -22.85 0.14
C PRO A 326 24.12 -22.95 1.66
N ASN A 327 24.95 -22.27 2.46
CA ASN A 327 24.97 -22.36 3.93
C ASN A 327 23.85 -21.59 4.66
N GLN A 328 22.93 -20.91 3.95
CA GLN A 328 21.86 -20.11 4.59
C GLN A 328 20.44 -20.69 4.43
N LYS A 329 20.27 -21.87 3.82
CA LYS A 329 18.94 -22.39 3.47
C LYS A 329 18.54 -23.57 4.36
N MET A 330 17.42 -23.42 5.06
CA MET A 330 16.86 -24.43 5.96
C MET A 330 15.74 -25.18 5.26
N GLU A 331 15.77 -26.51 5.30
CA GLU A 331 14.61 -27.33 4.92
C GLU A 331 13.49 -27.15 5.95
N VAL A 332 12.27 -26.95 5.46
CA VAL A 332 11.08 -26.82 6.30
C VAL A 332 10.03 -27.80 5.81
N MET A 333 9.58 -28.64 6.73
CA MET A 333 8.53 -29.62 6.48
C MET A 333 7.16 -28.98 6.64
N PHE A 334 6.29 -29.17 5.65
CA PHE A 334 4.91 -28.72 5.65
C PHE A 334 3.94 -29.89 5.53
N GLN A 335 2.76 -29.72 6.15
CA GLN A 335 1.65 -30.64 6.04
C GLN A 335 0.41 -29.87 5.58
N SER A 336 -0.10 -30.23 4.41
CA SER A 336 -1.34 -29.68 3.88
C SER A 336 -2.56 -30.10 4.70
N LEU A 337 -3.61 -29.29 4.71
CA LEU A 337 -4.92 -29.68 5.22
C LEU A 337 -5.50 -30.82 4.36
N GLY A 338 -6.27 -31.72 4.97
CA GLY A 338 -6.91 -32.82 4.25
C GLY A 338 -8.02 -32.35 3.29
N GLU A 339 -8.79 -31.33 3.68
CA GLU A 339 -9.92 -30.81 2.91
C GLU A 339 -9.54 -29.59 2.07
N THR A 340 -8.46 -29.66 1.30
CA THR A 340 -8.00 -28.51 0.50
C THR A 340 -8.96 -28.13 -0.63
N PHE A 341 -9.80 -29.06 -1.08
CA PHE A 341 -10.82 -28.84 -2.12
C PHE A 341 -11.90 -27.82 -1.75
N LYS A 342 -12.01 -27.43 -0.47
CA LYS A 342 -12.94 -26.37 -0.04
C LYS A 342 -12.43 -24.95 -0.32
N PHE A 343 -11.17 -24.81 -0.71
CA PHE A 343 -10.61 -23.51 -1.00
C PHE A 343 -10.85 -23.14 -2.46
N ASN A 344 -11.54 -22.01 -2.64
CA ASN A 344 -11.75 -21.39 -3.94
C ASN A 344 -10.79 -20.21 -4.09
N PHE A 345 -9.78 -20.39 -4.93
CA PHE A 345 -8.86 -19.31 -5.29
C PHE A 345 -9.35 -18.64 -6.58
N GLN A 346 -9.96 -17.47 -6.44
CA GLN A 346 -10.47 -16.66 -7.53
C GLN A 346 -9.41 -15.63 -7.92
N ILE A 347 -9.05 -15.54 -9.20
CA ILE A 347 -8.10 -14.55 -9.71
C ILE A 347 -8.68 -13.83 -10.93
N PHE A 348 -8.46 -12.53 -10.97
CA PHE A 348 -8.93 -11.58 -11.97
C PHE A 348 -7.71 -10.89 -12.60
N GLY A 349 -7.67 -10.79 -13.93
CA GLY A 349 -6.55 -10.21 -14.64
C GLY A 349 -5.41 -11.20 -14.86
N THR A 350 -4.17 -10.77 -14.64
CA THR A 350 -2.98 -11.60 -14.97
C THR A 350 -2.80 -12.74 -13.97
N ARG A 351 -2.46 -13.93 -14.45
CA ARG A 351 -2.26 -15.14 -13.63
C ARG A 351 -0.87 -15.16 -12.98
N SER A 352 -0.56 -14.15 -12.19
CA SER A 352 0.78 -13.94 -11.63
C SER A 352 1.04 -14.75 -10.35
N ILE A 353 0.00 -15.30 -9.74
CA ILE A 353 0.07 -16.04 -8.47
C ILE A 353 -0.96 -17.19 -8.47
N ARG A 354 -0.65 -18.28 -7.75
CA ARG A 354 -1.58 -19.40 -7.53
C ARG A 354 -1.52 -19.91 -6.10
N LEU A 355 -2.61 -20.53 -5.65
CA LEU A 355 -2.68 -21.17 -4.34
C LEU A 355 -1.84 -22.46 -4.33
N TYR A 356 -0.74 -22.44 -3.59
CA TYR A 356 0.21 -23.55 -3.55
C TYR A 356 -0.23 -24.65 -2.59
N SER A 357 -0.52 -24.29 -1.34
CA SER A 357 -1.06 -25.19 -0.32
C SER A 357 -1.67 -24.40 0.82
N VAL A 358 -2.49 -25.07 1.64
CA VAL A 358 -3.01 -24.52 2.90
C VAL A 358 -2.66 -25.48 4.01
N THR A 359 -2.08 -24.98 5.10
CA THR A 359 -1.74 -25.76 6.29
C THR A 359 -2.62 -25.33 7.46
N LYS A 360 -2.43 -25.97 8.63
CA LYS A 360 -3.13 -25.55 9.86
C LYS A 360 -2.81 -24.13 10.33
N LYS A 361 -1.67 -23.56 9.89
CA LYS A 361 -1.17 -22.26 10.38
C LYS A 361 -0.93 -21.24 9.28
N THR A 362 -0.79 -21.69 8.03
CA THR A 362 -0.33 -20.83 6.94
C THR A 362 -1.05 -21.12 5.63
N ILE A 363 -1.15 -20.09 4.80
CA ILE A 363 -1.57 -20.19 3.40
C ILE A 363 -0.33 -19.91 2.55
N LEU A 364 -0.06 -20.77 1.59
CA LEU A 364 1.11 -20.70 0.73
C LEU A 364 0.67 -20.30 -0.68
N PHE A 365 1.28 -19.27 -1.25
CA PHE A 365 1.03 -18.81 -2.60
C PHE A 365 2.28 -18.87 -3.45
N GLN A 366 2.22 -19.52 -4.60
CA GLN A 366 3.34 -19.57 -5.55
C GLN A 366 3.24 -18.44 -6.55
N VAL A 367 4.32 -17.70 -6.70
CA VAL A 367 4.51 -16.62 -7.65
C VAL A 367 4.95 -17.19 -8.99
N LEU A 368 4.24 -16.84 -10.07
CA LEU A 368 4.42 -17.39 -11.41
C LEU A 368 5.23 -16.48 -12.33
N GLU A 369 5.20 -15.18 -12.09
CA GLU A 369 6.00 -14.18 -12.80
C GLU A 369 6.53 -13.13 -11.83
N TRP A 370 7.41 -12.22 -12.29
CA TRP A 370 7.97 -11.22 -11.40
C TRP A 370 6.92 -10.19 -10.95
N ILE A 371 6.70 -10.10 -9.63
CA ILE A 371 5.74 -9.20 -8.99
C ILE A 371 6.49 -8.03 -8.35
N GLU A 372 6.13 -6.80 -8.73
CA GLU A 372 6.70 -5.58 -8.15
C GLU A 372 6.12 -5.32 -6.76
N ILE A 373 4.80 -5.41 -6.63
CA ILE A 373 4.08 -5.28 -5.37
C ILE A 373 2.90 -6.25 -5.33
N VAL A 374 2.69 -6.90 -4.19
CA VAL A 374 1.46 -7.64 -3.88
C VAL A 374 1.03 -7.32 -2.45
N ARG A 375 -0.26 -7.09 -2.28
CA ARG A 375 -0.92 -6.83 -1.00
C ARG A 375 -1.99 -7.88 -0.77
N MET A 376 -2.10 -8.35 0.46
CA MET A 376 -3.06 -9.35 0.90
C MET A 376 -3.73 -8.86 2.19
N ASP A 377 -5.05 -8.73 2.15
CA ASP A 377 -5.90 -8.31 3.25
C ASP A 377 -6.78 -9.49 3.66
N THR A 378 -6.47 -10.09 4.81
CA THR A 378 -7.24 -11.19 5.38
C THR A 378 -8.32 -10.62 6.30
N LEU A 379 -9.58 -10.80 5.94
CA LEU A 379 -10.71 -10.40 6.78
C LEU A 379 -11.02 -11.53 7.76
N ILE A 380 -10.57 -11.36 9.00
CA ILE A 380 -10.83 -12.27 10.11
C ILE A 380 -12.29 -12.08 10.55
N SER A 381 -12.75 -10.83 10.66
CA SER A 381 -14.13 -10.49 10.96
C SER A 381 -14.56 -9.19 10.27
N LYS A 382 -15.81 -8.74 10.47
CA LYS A 382 -16.27 -7.42 10.00
C LYS A 382 -15.56 -6.25 10.69
N ARG A 383 -14.81 -6.51 11.76
CA ARG A 383 -14.11 -5.50 12.58
C ARG A 383 -12.59 -5.69 12.59
N GLU A 384 -12.10 -6.84 12.15
CA GLU A 384 -10.70 -7.23 12.28
C GLU A 384 -10.15 -7.71 10.94
N ARG A 385 -8.96 -7.20 10.60
CA ARG A 385 -8.27 -7.48 9.35
C ARG A 385 -6.78 -7.62 9.62
N ASN A 386 -6.15 -8.57 8.94
CA ASN A 386 -4.69 -8.69 8.89
C ASN A 386 -4.18 -8.28 7.51
N GLU A 387 -3.34 -7.25 7.46
CA GLU A 387 -2.70 -6.76 6.22
C GLU A 387 -1.28 -7.34 6.10
N GLN A 388 -0.96 -7.83 4.91
CA GLN A 388 0.38 -8.23 4.52
C GLN A 388 0.71 -7.65 3.15
N PHE A 389 1.96 -7.24 2.96
CA PHE A 389 2.44 -6.74 1.69
C PHE A 389 3.85 -7.26 1.41
N PHE A 390 4.13 -7.49 0.13
CA PHE A 390 5.40 -8.01 -0.35
C PHE A 390 5.83 -7.22 -1.59
N LEU A 391 7.14 -7.00 -1.73
CA LEU A 391 7.73 -6.25 -2.84
C LEU A 391 8.81 -7.06 -3.55
N LYS A 392 8.96 -6.83 -4.85
CA LYS A 392 10.03 -7.37 -5.70
C LYS A 392 10.22 -8.88 -5.51
N ILE A 393 9.14 -9.62 -5.76
CA ILE A 393 9.11 -11.07 -5.57
C ILE A 393 9.36 -11.77 -6.92
N PRO A 394 10.45 -12.55 -7.03
CA PRO A 394 10.75 -13.26 -8.27
C PRO A 394 9.81 -14.46 -8.51
N PRO A 395 9.72 -14.96 -9.75
CA PRO A 395 8.98 -16.17 -10.08
C PRO A 395 9.54 -17.40 -9.36
N GLY A 396 8.68 -18.39 -9.15
CA GLY A 396 9.00 -19.66 -8.47
C GLY A 396 9.09 -19.55 -6.95
N ARG A 397 8.95 -18.35 -6.37
CA ARG A 397 8.90 -18.16 -4.92
C ARG A 397 7.52 -18.48 -4.37
N ILE A 398 7.51 -19.05 -3.17
CA ILE A 398 6.30 -19.32 -2.42
C ILE A 398 6.26 -18.35 -1.24
N LEU A 399 5.23 -17.51 -1.24
CA LEU A 399 4.89 -16.58 -0.18
C LEU A 399 4.10 -17.33 0.90
N GLU A 400 4.43 -17.04 2.16
CA GLU A 400 3.71 -17.53 3.31
C GLU A 400 2.94 -16.38 3.96
N ILE A 401 1.67 -16.63 4.26
CA ILE A 401 0.84 -15.77 5.09
C ILE A 401 0.16 -16.60 6.18
N LEU A 402 -0.37 -15.94 7.20
CA LEU A 402 -1.06 -16.62 8.30
C LEU A 402 -2.43 -17.14 7.87
N PHE A 403 -2.76 -18.35 8.31
CA PHE A 403 -4.10 -18.93 8.21
C PHE A 403 -4.83 -18.72 9.54
N PHE A 404 -5.99 -18.05 9.47
CA PHE A 404 -6.93 -17.93 10.59
C PHE A 404 -8.10 -18.86 10.30
N SER A 405 -8.48 -19.76 11.19
CA SER A 405 -9.59 -20.70 10.96
C SER A 405 -10.93 -20.00 10.70
N GLU A 406 -11.08 -18.81 11.28
CA GLU A 406 -12.28 -17.98 11.23
C GLU A 406 -12.29 -17.00 10.04
N PHE A 407 -11.23 -16.98 9.22
CA PHE A 407 -11.13 -16.02 8.12
C PHE A 407 -12.32 -16.16 7.17
N ARG A 408 -12.96 -15.04 6.83
CA ARG A 408 -14.13 -15.03 5.95
C ARG A 408 -13.72 -15.04 4.48
N VAL A 409 -12.82 -14.12 4.18
CA VAL A 409 -12.27 -13.90 2.84
C VAL A 409 -10.87 -13.37 3.00
N LEU A 410 -9.98 -13.86 2.16
CA LEU A 410 -8.72 -13.17 1.91
C LEU A 410 -8.82 -12.52 0.55
N CYS A 411 -8.58 -11.21 0.50
CA CYS A 411 -8.60 -10.43 -0.73
C CYS A 411 -7.20 -9.89 -0.98
N GLY A 412 -6.69 -9.99 -2.21
CA GLY A 412 -5.36 -9.50 -2.55
C GLY A 412 -5.30 -8.90 -3.95
N ALA A 413 -4.24 -8.15 -4.20
CA ALA A 413 -3.95 -7.57 -5.51
C ALA A 413 -2.46 -7.43 -5.71
N GLY A 414 -2.03 -7.30 -6.96
CA GLY A 414 -0.64 -7.04 -7.29
C GLY A 414 -0.42 -6.38 -8.65
N ILE A 415 0.79 -5.84 -8.80
CA ILE A 415 1.31 -5.26 -10.04
C ILE A 415 2.60 -6.02 -10.39
N THR A 416 2.68 -6.51 -11.61
CA THR A 416 3.88 -7.18 -12.14
C THR A 416 4.92 -6.15 -12.59
N SER A 417 6.18 -6.58 -12.80
CA SER A 417 7.18 -5.68 -13.39
C SER A 417 6.85 -5.24 -14.82
N SER A 418 5.99 -5.98 -15.53
CA SER A 418 5.43 -5.57 -16.84
C SER A 418 4.24 -4.61 -16.70
N LYS A 419 3.99 -4.06 -15.51
CA LYS A 419 2.88 -3.16 -15.17
C LYS A 419 1.48 -3.75 -15.41
N LYS A 420 1.39 -5.09 -15.49
CA LYS A 420 0.11 -5.80 -15.54
C LYS A 420 -0.45 -5.94 -14.12
N THR A 421 -1.77 -5.92 -14.02
CA THR A 421 -2.51 -5.94 -12.75
C THR A 421 -3.21 -7.27 -12.58
N PHE A 422 -3.39 -7.65 -11.31
CA PHE A 422 -4.23 -8.78 -10.94
C PHE A 422 -4.84 -8.56 -9.56
N GLU A 423 -5.99 -9.16 -9.35
CA GLU A 423 -6.69 -9.23 -8.06
C GLU A 423 -7.07 -10.66 -7.78
N PHE A 424 -7.20 -11.02 -6.52
CA PHE A 424 -7.64 -12.36 -6.15
C PHE A 424 -8.43 -12.37 -4.86
N CYS A 425 -9.29 -13.37 -4.72
CA CYS A 425 -9.98 -13.69 -3.49
C CYS A 425 -9.80 -15.17 -3.18
N LEU A 426 -9.53 -15.50 -1.94
CA LEU A 426 -9.54 -16.87 -1.42
C LEU A 426 -10.72 -17.03 -0.48
N LEU A 427 -11.60 -17.97 -0.80
CA LEU A 427 -12.78 -18.33 0.00
C LEU A 427 -12.59 -19.73 0.57
N GLY A 428 -12.83 -19.91 1.87
CA GLY A 428 -12.76 -21.22 2.54
C GLY A 428 -14.12 -21.89 2.77
N PHE A 429 -15.22 -21.17 2.55
CA PHE A 429 -16.58 -21.66 2.72
C PHE A 429 -17.57 -20.80 1.92
N ASN A 430 -18.82 -21.26 1.84
CA ASN A 430 -19.92 -20.50 1.24
C ASN A 430 -20.39 -19.41 2.22
N TYR A 431 -20.05 -18.15 1.93
CA TYR A 431 -20.36 -16.97 2.73
C TYR A 431 -21.84 -16.58 2.69
#